data_AF-A0A2G8SAK6-F1
#
_entry.id   AF-A0A2G8SAK6-F1
#
_cell.length_a   1.000
_cell.length_b   1.000
_cell.length_c   1.000
_cell.angle_alpha   90.00
_cell.angle_beta   90.00
_cell.angle_gamma   90.00
#
_symmetry.space_group_name_H-M   'P 1'
#
loop_
_entity.id
_entity.type
_entity.pdbx_description
1 polymer ?
#
loop_
_entity_poly.entity_id
_entity_poly.type
_entity_poly.pdbx_seq_one_letter_code
_entity_poly.pdbx_strand_id
1 'polypeptide(L)'
;MAGVEPPLAPLINGHGRTNGTLNGNGDLHDGISEPAISFDPSVFRSYLLSLLPPILASPPEDLESIFDVDFHDRVSRFAGEGTGVLYVVKKKEEQDVEDAPPTYSYKLTQTLTYDPSHATTLAIIKRGPILDPTSPLATQLHIMNLFGSDETPYESLHALISSAMKPYFEAFAVARGGGKDGDGKMGIPVTKKKFAELELSLLHLQQNVEIPETHLIIHPLIQRIVEQARTSGSRPSISDIPTKQLNDSSFLNTLQSHVNQWIKSIQTVTKLTRDVGSGTASQEINFWLSLERALEGIETQLRSEEVNMVMDCLRNAKRFHATVSFIADTGLRDATDTVHKYNQLMKDFPLNELLSATDLDKIQEAVVLIFGHINRKLRLSPYPIRRALPLVEAISKDFNDQLLRVLTSHRLLYTPYETFERLLSQTMAIFRTWDDHMKEFTNVAREVTRKRQEKFIPIKVIPAHAKLQDRIRYLRDWRKQHEQLAVMTGPTKGLSGVGSEMGTMDMEAEVKEAYEVMKRIDVLDVSTEGSEIWVAAENAYNERVARVENQIIARLRDRLGTARNANEMFRVFSKFNALFVRPKIRGAIQEYQTQLIDSVKEDIKRLHDKASHFAS
;
A
#
# COMPACT_ATOMS: atom_id res chain seq x y z
N MET A 1 -44.51 -48.51 14.17
CA MET A 1 -43.07 -48.51 14.51
C MET A 1 -42.55 -47.13 14.15
N ALA A 2 -42.42 -46.29 15.17
CA ALA A 2 -41.93 -44.92 15.06
C ALA A 2 -40.71 -44.79 15.97
N GLY A 3 -39.66 -44.14 15.48
CA GLY A 3 -38.42 -43.90 16.21
C GLY A 3 -37.51 -43.04 15.37
N VAL A 4 -37.68 -41.73 15.51
CA VAL A 4 -36.87 -40.66 14.91
C VAL A 4 -35.63 -40.47 15.79
N GLU A 5 -34.43 -40.63 15.23
CA GLU A 5 -33.17 -40.25 15.87
C GLU A 5 -32.69 -38.87 15.36
N PRO A 6 -32.15 -37.99 16.23
CA PRO A 6 -31.70 -36.65 15.86
C PRO A 6 -30.20 -36.60 15.48
N PRO A 7 -29.72 -35.52 14.83
CA PRO A 7 -28.32 -35.37 14.45
C PRO A 7 -27.45 -34.78 15.57
N LEU A 8 -26.20 -35.24 15.61
CA LEU A 8 -25.12 -34.92 16.55
C LEU A 8 -24.62 -33.47 16.45
N ALA A 9 -24.40 -32.85 17.60
CA ALA A 9 -23.72 -31.57 17.78
C ALA A 9 -22.20 -31.76 18.11
N PRO A 10 -21.33 -30.77 17.87
CA PRO A 10 -19.89 -30.87 18.10
C PRO A 10 -19.48 -30.63 19.57
N LEU A 11 -18.44 -31.37 19.99
CA LEU A 11 -17.85 -31.41 21.32
C LEU A 11 -17.16 -30.10 21.74
N ILE A 12 -17.55 -29.55 22.89
CA ILE A 12 -16.84 -28.51 23.66
C ILE A 12 -16.06 -29.21 24.77
N ASN A 13 -14.75 -28.98 24.85
CA ASN A 13 -13.88 -29.55 25.86
C ASN A 13 -13.73 -28.56 27.03
N GLY A 14 -14.49 -28.78 28.11
CA GLY A 14 -14.28 -28.16 29.42
C GLY A 14 -13.59 -29.14 30.36
N HIS A 15 -12.52 -28.72 31.02
CA HIS A 15 -11.92 -29.44 32.14
C HIS A 15 -11.83 -28.48 33.34
N GLY A 16 -12.86 -28.53 34.19
CA GLY A 16 -12.79 -28.09 35.58
C GLY A 16 -12.37 -29.27 36.45
N ARG A 17 -11.29 -29.11 37.21
CA ARG A 17 -10.93 -30.02 38.31
C ARG A 17 -11.32 -29.36 39.63
N THR A 18 -12.28 -29.99 40.29
CA THR A 18 -12.64 -29.79 41.69
C THR A 18 -11.69 -30.60 42.57
N ASN A 19 -11.25 -30.01 43.68
CA ASN A 19 -10.79 -30.76 44.86
C ASN A 19 -11.31 -30.01 46.09
N GLY A 20 -12.22 -30.65 46.81
CA GLY A 20 -12.74 -30.15 48.08
C GLY A 20 -11.83 -30.50 49.24
N THR A 21 -11.82 -29.68 50.28
CA THR A 21 -11.45 -30.06 51.64
C THR A 21 -12.36 -29.35 52.64
N LEU A 22 -12.81 -30.13 53.63
CA LEU A 22 -13.64 -29.76 54.77
C LEU A 22 -12.76 -29.39 55.98
N ASN A 23 -13.38 -28.67 56.92
CA ASN A 23 -13.07 -28.43 58.34
C ASN A 23 -12.20 -27.22 58.74
N GLY A 24 -12.78 -26.41 59.63
CA GLY A 24 -12.09 -25.87 60.81
C GLY A 24 -12.33 -24.39 61.11
N ASN A 25 -13.05 -24.11 62.20
CA ASN A 25 -13.22 -22.79 62.83
C ASN A 25 -11.91 -22.00 62.98
N GLY A 26 -11.99 -20.67 62.87
CA GLY A 26 -10.92 -19.77 63.33
C GLY A 26 -11.12 -18.31 62.94
N ASP A 27 -11.80 -17.58 63.82
CA ASP A 27 -11.67 -16.15 64.14
C ASP A 27 -11.76 -15.04 63.09
N LEU A 28 -12.66 -14.12 63.42
CA LEU A 28 -12.82 -12.77 62.92
C LEU A 28 -11.49 -12.01 62.88
N HIS A 29 -11.07 -11.56 61.69
CA HIS A 29 -10.32 -10.33 61.58
C HIS A 29 -10.87 -9.49 60.43
N ASP A 30 -11.46 -8.38 60.85
CA ASP A 30 -11.97 -7.26 60.07
C ASP A 30 -10.88 -6.77 59.10
N GLY A 31 -11.01 -7.15 57.83
CA GLY A 31 -10.17 -6.65 56.74
C GLY A 31 -10.88 -5.48 56.10
N ILE A 32 -10.54 -4.28 56.54
CA ILE A 32 -10.98 -2.99 55.99
C ILE A 32 -10.95 -3.05 54.46
N SER A 33 -12.12 -2.98 53.83
CA SER A 33 -12.25 -2.69 52.40
C SER A 33 -11.55 -1.35 52.16
N GLU A 34 -10.41 -1.34 51.46
CA GLU A 34 -9.80 -0.09 51.00
C GLU A 34 -10.88 0.71 50.25
N PRO A 35 -11.14 1.98 50.63
CA PRO A 35 -12.13 2.79 49.94
C PRO A 35 -11.65 2.96 48.51
N ALA A 36 -12.53 2.67 47.54
CA ALA A 36 -12.30 3.03 46.14
C ALA A 36 -11.96 4.52 46.10
N ILE A 37 -10.70 4.85 45.78
CA ILE A 37 -10.22 6.23 45.79
C ILE A 37 -11.06 7.00 44.77
N SER A 38 -11.92 7.90 45.25
CA SER A 38 -12.78 8.71 44.38
C SER A 38 -11.90 9.71 43.63
N PHE A 39 -11.95 9.66 42.29
CA PHE A 39 -11.24 10.60 41.43
C PHE A 39 -11.89 11.98 41.49
N ASP A 40 -11.11 13.03 41.78
CA ASP A 40 -11.60 14.42 41.79
C ASP A 40 -11.68 14.99 40.35
N PRO A 41 -12.89 15.31 39.84
CA PRO A 41 -13.06 15.87 38.50
C PRO A 41 -12.37 17.22 38.29
N SER A 42 -12.06 17.95 39.38
CA SER A 42 -11.37 19.25 39.31
C SER A 42 -9.97 19.12 38.72
N VAL A 43 -9.28 18.00 39.02
CA VAL A 43 -7.95 17.69 38.46
C VAL A 43 -8.03 17.54 36.94
N PHE A 44 -9.09 16.89 36.45
CA PHE A 44 -9.34 16.72 35.02
C PHE A 44 -9.69 18.05 34.35
N ARG A 45 -10.47 18.91 35.01
CA ARG A 45 -10.76 20.28 34.54
C ARG A 45 -9.50 21.10 34.36
N SER A 46 -8.62 21.15 35.36
CA SER A 46 -7.35 21.88 35.26
C SER A 46 -6.45 21.32 34.15
N TYR A 47 -6.44 20.00 33.97
CA TYR A 47 -5.72 19.35 32.89
C TYR A 47 -6.26 19.76 31.51
N LEU A 48 -7.58 19.74 31.30
CA LEU A 48 -8.21 20.17 30.05
C LEU A 48 -7.96 21.65 29.74
N LEU A 49 -8.08 22.54 30.74
CA LEU A 49 -7.80 23.97 30.57
C LEU A 49 -6.35 24.26 30.18
N SER A 50 -5.41 23.40 30.56
CA SER A 50 -4.01 23.53 30.17
C SER A 50 -3.72 22.95 28.77
N LEU A 51 -4.46 21.92 28.39
CA LEU A 51 -4.22 21.12 27.17
C LEU A 51 -4.97 21.65 25.94
N LEU A 52 -6.23 22.05 26.10
CA LEU A 52 -7.13 22.36 24.99
C LEU A 52 -6.81 23.68 24.27
N PRO A 53 -6.42 24.79 24.94
CA PRO A 53 -6.11 26.05 24.25
C PRO A 53 -5.07 25.94 23.11
N PRO A 54 -3.89 25.28 23.30
CA PRO A 54 -2.92 25.15 22.23
C PRO A 54 -3.36 24.18 21.12
N ILE A 55 -4.19 23.19 21.43
CA ILE A 55 -4.64 22.18 20.46
C ILE A 55 -5.78 22.72 19.58
N LEU A 56 -6.74 23.43 20.18
CA LEU A 56 -7.91 23.97 19.48
C LEU A 56 -7.70 25.38 18.93
N ALA A 57 -6.55 26.00 19.23
CA ALA A 57 -6.23 27.40 18.94
C ALA A 57 -7.36 28.33 19.40
N SER A 58 -7.70 28.25 20.69
CA SER A 58 -8.85 28.96 21.27
C SER A 58 -8.49 29.51 22.65
N PRO A 59 -8.93 30.72 23.01
CA PRO A 59 -8.67 31.27 24.34
C PRO A 59 -9.38 30.43 25.41
N PRO A 60 -8.86 30.39 26.65
CA PRO A 60 -9.46 29.61 27.73
C PRO A 60 -10.91 29.98 28.05
N GLU A 61 -11.30 31.24 27.79
CA GLU A 61 -12.63 31.79 28.06
C GLU A 61 -13.72 31.09 27.22
N ASP A 62 -13.44 30.79 25.95
CA ASP A 62 -14.41 30.12 25.05
C ASP A 62 -14.66 28.65 25.42
N LEU A 63 -13.68 28.04 26.11
CA LEU A 63 -13.71 26.64 26.54
C LEU A 63 -14.53 26.44 27.83
N GLU A 64 -15.02 27.50 28.47
CA GLU A 64 -15.89 27.38 29.64
C GLU A 64 -17.17 26.59 29.33
N SER A 65 -17.66 26.68 28.09
CA SER A 65 -18.81 25.94 27.58
C SER A 65 -18.68 24.40 27.68
N ILE A 66 -17.45 23.88 27.75
CA ILE A 66 -17.16 22.45 27.92
C ILE A 66 -17.53 21.97 29.34
N PHE A 67 -17.40 22.85 30.34
CA PHE A 67 -17.62 22.56 31.76
C PHE A 67 -19.06 22.83 32.18
N ASP A 68 -20.01 22.23 31.45
CA ASP A 68 -21.44 22.30 31.77
C ASP A 68 -21.78 21.63 33.11
N VAL A 69 -23.06 21.70 33.50
CA VAL A 69 -23.57 21.17 34.77
C VAL A 69 -23.29 19.67 34.93
N ASP A 70 -23.28 18.93 33.81
CA ASP A 70 -23.07 17.48 33.78
C ASP A 70 -21.59 17.09 33.68
N PHE A 71 -20.67 18.05 33.64
CA PHE A 71 -19.23 17.78 33.49
C PHE A 71 -18.70 16.88 34.61
N HIS A 72 -19.00 17.20 35.87
CA HIS A 72 -18.49 16.46 37.03
C HIS A 72 -18.97 15.01 37.03
N ASP A 73 -20.24 14.78 36.72
CA ASP A 73 -20.82 13.46 36.63
C ASP A 73 -20.22 12.65 35.48
N ARG A 74 -20.04 13.26 34.31
CA ARG A 74 -19.43 12.60 33.15
C ARG A 74 -17.98 12.21 33.38
N VAL A 75 -17.19 13.09 34.01
CA VAL A 75 -15.80 12.81 34.36
C VAL A 75 -15.69 11.76 35.46
N SER A 76 -16.56 11.81 36.47
CA SER A 76 -16.59 10.81 37.55
C SER A 76 -16.89 9.41 37.01
N ARG A 77 -17.88 9.30 36.11
CA ARG A 77 -18.17 8.04 35.40
C ARG A 77 -17.01 7.60 34.52
N PHE A 78 -16.44 8.52 33.73
CA PHE A 78 -15.27 8.21 32.89
C PHE A 78 -14.06 7.73 33.70
N ALA A 79 -13.85 8.28 34.90
CA ALA A 79 -12.76 7.89 35.78
C ALA A 79 -12.98 6.54 36.47
N GLY A 80 -14.22 6.21 36.86
CA GLY A 80 -14.55 5.02 37.65
C GLY A 80 -15.08 3.80 36.89
N GLU A 81 -15.78 3.98 35.76
CA GLU A 81 -16.32 2.89 34.92
C GLU A 81 -15.25 2.37 33.95
N GLY A 82 -15.44 1.20 33.31
CA GLY A 82 -14.43 0.53 32.45
C GLY A 82 -13.94 1.30 31.20
N THR A 83 -13.49 0.61 30.15
CA THR A 83 -12.93 1.24 28.93
C THR A 83 -13.91 2.27 28.34
N GLY A 84 -13.54 3.55 28.36
CA GLY A 84 -14.35 4.67 27.89
C GLY A 84 -13.51 5.69 27.13
N VAL A 85 -14.18 6.47 26.28
CA VAL A 85 -13.58 7.56 25.49
C VAL A 85 -14.43 8.82 25.70
N LEU A 86 -13.78 9.96 25.90
CA LEU A 86 -14.42 11.26 25.90
C LEU A 86 -14.03 12.01 24.62
N TYR A 87 -14.96 12.74 24.04
CA TYR A 87 -14.74 13.55 22.85
C TYR A 87 -14.94 15.02 23.17
N VAL A 88 -13.98 15.86 22.79
CA VAL A 88 -14.12 17.32 22.79
C VAL A 88 -14.37 17.76 21.35
N VAL A 89 -15.56 18.27 21.08
CA VAL A 89 -15.98 18.72 19.74
C VAL A 89 -15.91 20.23 19.68
N LYS A 90 -15.16 20.76 18.72
CA LYS A 90 -15.17 22.16 18.29
C LYS A 90 -16.09 22.26 17.06
N LYS A 91 -17.22 22.92 17.22
CA LYS A 91 -18.24 23.10 16.17
C LYS A 91 -18.25 24.54 15.68
N LYS A 92 -18.24 24.75 14.36
CA LYS A 92 -18.43 26.04 13.71
C LYS A 92 -19.92 26.39 13.75
N GLU A 93 -20.24 27.58 14.22
CA GLU A 93 -21.63 28.06 14.23
C GLU A 93 -22.03 28.61 12.86
N GLU A 94 -23.30 28.40 12.47
CA GLU A 94 -23.87 29.00 11.27
C GLU A 94 -24.00 30.51 11.49
N GLN A 95 -23.46 31.31 10.57
CA GLN A 95 -23.52 32.77 10.62
C GLN A 95 -24.33 33.31 9.44
N ASP A 96 -25.22 34.27 9.70
CA ASP A 96 -26.06 34.93 8.69
C ASP A 96 -25.32 36.03 7.89
N VAL A 97 -24.07 36.38 8.27
CA VAL A 97 -23.31 37.51 7.71
C VAL A 97 -21.97 37.01 7.13
N GLU A 98 -21.79 37.16 5.82
CA GLU A 98 -20.65 36.58 5.06
C GLU A 98 -19.25 37.12 5.43
N ASP A 99 -19.14 38.23 6.17
CA ASP A 99 -17.88 38.95 6.42
C ASP A 99 -17.41 38.96 7.91
N ALA A 100 -18.06 38.18 8.78
CA ALA A 100 -17.67 38.06 10.18
C ALA A 100 -16.64 36.91 10.40
N PRO A 101 -15.73 37.03 11.39
CA PRO A 101 -14.85 35.92 11.76
C PRO A 101 -15.69 34.74 12.29
N PRO A 102 -15.31 33.48 11.99
CA PRO A 102 -16.08 32.30 12.37
C PRO A 102 -16.16 32.15 13.90
N THR A 103 -17.37 31.98 14.42
CA THR A 103 -17.64 31.67 15.83
C THR A 103 -17.63 30.15 16.03
N TYR A 104 -17.12 29.69 17.18
CA TYR A 104 -17.04 28.29 17.52
C TYR A 104 -17.70 28.00 18.87
N SER A 105 -18.37 26.85 18.96
CA SER A 105 -18.87 26.27 20.21
C SER A 105 -18.10 25.00 20.55
N TYR A 106 -17.99 24.71 21.85
CA TYR A 106 -17.23 23.57 22.35
C TYR A 106 -18.10 22.68 23.23
N LYS A 107 -18.01 21.37 23.03
CA LYS A 107 -18.80 20.39 23.80
C LYS A 107 -17.98 19.17 24.16
N LEU A 108 -18.05 18.77 25.43
CA LEU A 108 -17.62 17.44 25.87
C LEU A 108 -18.76 16.44 25.64
N THR A 109 -18.48 15.27 25.06
CA THR A 109 -19.47 14.21 24.86
C THR A 109 -18.84 12.81 24.96
N GLN A 110 -19.64 11.79 25.25
CA GLN A 110 -19.20 10.38 25.25
C GLN A 110 -19.53 9.67 23.92
N THR A 111 -20.39 10.28 23.09
CA THR A 111 -20.81 9.72 21.81
C THR A 111 -20.18 10.48 20.66
N LEU A 112 -19.44 9.77 19.81
CA LEU A 112 -18.88 10.34 18.59
C LEU A 112 -19.96 10.48 17.51
N THR A 113 -20.14 11.68 16.97
CA THR A 113 -21.00 11.95 15.82
C THR A 113 -20.25 12.78 14.79
N TYR A 114 -20.43 12.45 13.51
CA TYR A 114 -19.89 13.24 12.41
C TYR A 114 -20.90 14.28 11.96
N ASP A 115 -20.46 15.52 11.80
CA ASP A 115 -21.25 16.64 11.28
C ASP A 115 -20.28 17.57 10.51
N PRO A 116 -20.62 18.03 9.30
CA PRO A 116 -19.76 18.94 8.51
C PRO A 116 -19.38 20.23 9.25
N SER A 117 -20.21 20.68 10.20
CA SER A 117 -19.91 21.85 11.04
C SER A 117 -18.85 21.57 12.11
N HIS A 118 -18.46 20.31 12.35
CA HIS A 118 -17.41 19.98 13.30
C HIS A 118 -16.03 20.33 12.73
N ALA A 119 -15.43 21.42 13.22
CA ALA A 119 -14.11 21.87 12.80
C ALA A 119 -12.95 21.06 13.43
N THR A 120 -13.15 20.45 14.59
CA THR A 120 -12.14 19.56 15.20
C THR A 120 -12.80 18.67 16.23
N THR A 121 -12.48 17.38 16.28
CA THR A 121 -12.90 16.49 17.36
C THR A 121 -11.69 15.83 18.02
N LEU A 122 -11.50 16.01 19.32
CA LEU A 122 -10.42 15.36 20.07
C LEU A 122 -10.98 14.15 20.82
N ALA A 123 -10.41 12.98 20.61
CA ALA A 123 -10.69 11.78 21.39
C ALA A 123 -9.70 11.65 22.56
N ILE A 124 -10.23 11.52 23.77
CA ILE A 124 -9.50 11.31 25.02
C ILE A 124 -9.78 9.88 25.46
N ILE A 125 -8.81 9.01 25.25
CA ILE A 125 -8.90 7.57 25.45
C ILE A 125 -8.18 7.19 26.74
N LYS A 126 -8.85 6.46 27.62
CA LYS A 126 -8.26 5.95 28.86
C LYS A 126 -7.41 4.71 28.59
N ARG A 127 -6.19 4.64 29.15
CA ARG A 127 -5.27 3.49 28.97
C ARG A 127 -5.52 2.34 29.96
N GLY A 128 -6.17 2.63 31.09
CA GLY A 128 -6.53 1.65 32.13
C GLY A 128 -8.04 1.61 32.37
N PRO A 129 -8.53 0.67 33.20
CA PRO A 129 -9.95 0.61 33.54
C PRO A 129 -10.38 1.76 34.46
N ILE A 130 -9.48 2.32 35.27
CA ILE A 130 -9.75 3.44 36.18
C ILE A 130 -8.64 4.50 36.07
N LEU A 131 -8.95 5.74 36.42
CA LEU A 131 -7.93 6.80 36.57
C LEU A 131 -7.41 6.82 38.00
N ASP A 132 -6.11 6.64 38.15
CA ASP A 132 -5.40 6.78 39.42
C ASP A 132 -5.14 8.26 39.71
N PRO A 133 -5.70 8.83 40.78
CA PRO A 133 -5.49 10.24 41.14
C PRO A 133 -4.07 10.56 41.61
N THR A 134 -3.26 9.55 41.95
CA THR A 134 -1.87 9.74 42.40
C THR A 134 -0.86 9.77 41.25
N SER A 135 -1.26 9.32 40.06
CA SER A 135 -0.42 9.29 38.87
C SER A 135 -0.75 10.45 37.91
N PRO A 136 0.22 11.00 37.16
CA PRO A 136 -0.06 12.08 36.22
C PRO A 136 -1.03 11.64 35.11
N LEU A 137 -2.07 12.44 34.85
CA LEU A 137 -3.10 12.16 33.83
C LEU A 137 -2.51 11.93 32.43
N ALA A 138 -1.44 12.63 32.07
CA ALA A 138 -0.76 12.46 30.77
C ALA A 138 -0.22 11.03 30.53
N THR A 139 0.08 10.27 31.59
CA THR A 139 0.55 8.87 31.46
C THR A 139 -0.60 7.87 31.31
N GLN A 140 -1.80 8.27 31.73
CA GLN A 140 -3.00 7.45 31.83
C GLN A 140 -3.98 7.69 30.66
N LEU A 141 -3.83 8.81 29.96
CA LEU A 141 -4.68 9.24 28.84
C LEU A 141 -3.90 9.18 27.52
N HIS A 142 -4.60 8.82 26.46
CA HIS A 142 -4.14 8.93 25.08
C HIS A 142 -5.06 9.91 24.34
N ILE A 143 -4.47 10.95 23.74
CA ILE A 143 -5.20 12.02 23.08
C ILE A 143 -4.99 11.87 21.58
N MET A 144 -6.07 11.84 20.82
CA MET A 144 -6.06 11.69 19.37
C MET A 144 -6.91 12.78 18.74
N ASN A 145 -6.31 13.51 17.79
CA ASN A 145 -7.06 14.47 17.00
C ASN A 145 -7.75 13.76 15.83
N LEU A 146 -9.08 13.78 15.84
CA LEU A 146 -9.95 13.37 14.76
C LEU A 146 -10.30 14.66 14.00
N PHE A 147 -9.45 15.00 13.02
CA PHE A 147 -9.60 16.20 12.20
C PHE A 147 -11.03 16.29 11.62
N GLY A 148 -11.61 17.49 11.66
CA GLY A 148 -12.88 17.80 11.00
C GLY A 148 -12.66 18.98 10.07
N SER A 149 -12.49 18.73 8.78
CA SER A 149 -12.47 19.79 7.76
C SER A 149 -13.72 19.68 6.90
N ASP A 150 -13.90 20.64 5.98
CA ASP A 150 -14.92 20.56 4.94
C ASP A 150 -14.70 19.36 3.97
N GLU A 151 -13.57 18.67 4.09
CA GLU A 151 -13.21 17.49 3.30
C GLU A 151 -13.51 16.18 4.05
N THR A 152 -13.77 15.11 3.31
CA THR A 152 -14.05 13.79 3.88
C THR A 152 -12.94 13.31 4.82
N PRO A 153 -13.25 12.59 5.92
CA PRO A 153 -12.26 12.20 6.93
C PRO A 153 -11.22 11.19 6.43
N TYR A 154 -11.35 10.68 5.20
CA TYR A 154 -10.51 9.61 4.66
C TYR A 154 -9.04 10.01 4.56
N GLU A 155 -8.73 11.25 4.16
CA GLU A 155 -7.35 11.75 4.10
C GLU A 155 -6.70 11.78 5.49
N SER A 156 -7.43 12.33 6.46
CA SER A 156 -6.97 12.43 7.83
C SER A 156 -6.79 11.06 8.49
N LEU A 157 -7.71 10.12 8.24
CA LEU A 157 -7.60 8.74 8.68
C LEU A 157 -6.43 8.02 8.00
N HIS A 158 -6.26 8.22 6.69
CA HIS A 158 -5.14 7.66 5.93
C HIS A 158 -3.81 8.16 6.51
N ALA A 159 -3.67 9.47 6.76
CA ALA A 159 -2.50 10.06 7.37
C ALA A 159 -2.21 9.47 8.77
N LEU A 160 -3.22 9.34 9.62
CA LEU A 160 -3.07 8.74 10.96
C LEU A 160 -2.57 7.29 10.87
N ILE A 161 -3.11 6.49 9.95
CA ILE A 161 -2.73 5.09 9.80
C ILE A 161 -1.33 4.96 9.19
N SER A 162 -1.10 5.62 8.06
CA SER A 162 0.16 5.55 7.30
C SER A 162 1.35 6.14 8.04
N SER A 163 1.15 7.25 8.76
CA SER A 163 2.23 8.04 9.33
C SER A 163 2.43 7.85 10.83
N ALA A 164 1.41 7.43 11.58
CA ALA A 164 1.53 7.20 13.02
C ALA A 164 1.37 5.72 13.41
N MET A 165 0.22 5.12 13.14
CA MET A 165 -0.12 3.81 13.68
C MET A 165 0.72 2.67 13.08
N LYS A 166 0.90 2.66 11.75
CA LYS A 166 1.70 1.64 11.06
C LYS A 166 3.18 1.72 11.42
N PRO A 167 3.86 2.88 11.36
CA PRO A 167 5.25 2.99 11.79
C PRO A 167 5.44 2.63 13.27
N TYR A 168 4.51 3.02 14.15
CA TYR A 168 4.56 2.65 15.57
C TYR A 168 4.48 1.12 15.77
N PHE A 169 3.55 0.46 15.07
CA PHE A 169 3.44 -0.99 15.10
C PHE A 169 4.68 -1.69 14.53
N GLU A 170 5.23 -1.18 13.41
CA GLU A 170 6.43 -1.74 12.80
C GLU A 170 7.66 -1.59 13.70
N ALA A 171 7.85 -0.44 14.35
CA ALA A 171 8.91 -0.22 15.31
C ALA A 171 8.81 -1.19 16.50
N PHE A 172 7.60 -1.38 17.04
CA PHE A 172 7.34 -2.35 18.10
C PHE A 172 7.62 -3.79 17.66
N ALA A 173 7.18 -4.16 16.45
CA ALA A 173 7.42 -5.49 15.88
C ALA A 173 8.92 -5.78 15.67
N VAL A 174 9.69 -4.77 15.25
CA VAL A 174 11.16 -4.88 15.11
C VAL A 174 11.83 -5.04 16.47
N ALA A 175 11.43 -4.25 17.47
CA ALA A 175 11.99 -4.32 18.82
C ALA A 175 11.76 -5.68 19.50
N ARG A 176 10.60 -6.33 19.25
CA ARG A 176 10.31 -7.69 19.75
C ARG A 176 10.91 -8.81 18.90
N GLY A 177 11.20 -8.56 17.63
CA GLY A 177 11.67 -9.56 16.66
C GLY A 177 13.04 -10.21 16.94
N GLY A 178 13.74 -9.79 18.00
CA GLY A 178 15.04 -10.35 18.43
C GLY A 178 14.96 -11.51 19.44
N GLY A 179 13.79 -11.80 20.01
CA GLY A 179 13.60 -12.88 21.00
C GLY A 179 13.18 -14.22 20.37
N LYS A 180 13.91 -15.30 20.68
CA LYS A 180 13.55 -16.67 20.31
C LYS A 180 12.24 -17.10 21.01
N ASP A 181 11.08 -16.90 20.41
CA ASP A 181 9.86 -17.67 20.74
C ASP A 181 8.91 -17.75 19.53
N GLY A 182 8.43 -18.96 19.23
CA GLY A 182 7.93 -19.39 17.92
C GLY A 182 6.47 -19.04 17.58
N ASP A 183 5.64 -18.64 18.54
CA ASP A 183 4.19 -18.54 18.34
C ASP A 183 3.70 -17.13 17.94
N GLY A 184 4.40 -16.07 18.33
CA GLY A 184 4.05 -14.68 17.98
C GLY A 184 4.32 -14.30 16.52
N LYS A 185 4.99 -15.18 15.76
CA LYS A 185 5.47 -14.89 14.40
C LYS A 185 4.40 -14.96 13.32
N MET A 186 3.26 -15.63 13.54
CA MET A 186 2.18 -15.68 12.55
C MET A 186 1.28 -14.44 12.58
N GLY A 187 1.07 -13.83 13.76
CA GLY A 187 0.19 -12.67 13.91
C GLY A 187 0.77 -11.36 13.39
N ILE A 188 2.09 -11.16 13.50
CA ILE A 188 2.75 -9.91 13.07
C ILE A 188 2.66 -9.70 11.54
N PRO A 189 3.02 -10.68 10.68
CA PRO A 189 2.87 -10.54 9.23
C PRO A 189 1.41 -10.32 8.81
N VAL A 190 0.46 -11.03 9.43
CA VAL A 190 -0.98 -10.86 9.15
C VAL A 190 -1.44 -9.45 9.51
N THR A 191 -1.00 -8.93 10.65
CA THR A 191 -1.36 -7.56 11.09
C THR A 191 -0.72 -6.51 10.19
N LYS A 192 0.54 -6.72 9.73
CA LYS A 192 1.17 -5.86 8.71
C LYS A 192 0.37 -5.85 7.42
N LYS A 193 -0.09 -7.02 6.94
CA LYS A 193 -0.97 -7.12 5.78
C LYS A 193 -2.26 -6.32 6.01
N LYS A 194 -2.88 -6.43 7.19
CA LYS A 194 -4.11 -5.68 7.53
C LYS A 194 -3.90 -4.16 7.58
N PHE A 195 -2.78 -3.67 8.10
CA PHE A 195 -2.43 -2.25 8.03
C PHE A 195 -2.29 -1.78 6.58
N ALA A 196 -1.60 -2.55 5.74
CA ALA A 196 -1.46 -2.23 4.33
C ALA A 196 -2.80 -2.28 3.56
N GLU A 197 -3.65 -3.28 3.84
CA GLU A 197 -5.00 -3.38 3.26
C GLU A 197 -5.88 -2.20 3.68
N LEU A 198 -5.83 -1.78 4.95
CA LEU A 198 -6.61 -0.68 5.47
C LEU A 198 -6.13 0.68 4.95
N GLU A 199 -4.81 0.91 4.93
CA GLU A 199 -4.19 2.09 4.31
C GLU A 199 -4.61 2.19 2.84
N LEU A 200 -4.53 1.09 2.10
CA LEU A 200 -4.97 1.04 0.71
C LEU A 200 -6.46 1.36 0.57
N SER A 201 -7.31 0.77 1.42
CA SER A 201 -8.76 1.01 1.38
C SER A 201 -9.11 2.48 1.69
N LEU A 202 -8.41 3.12 2.62
CA LEU A 202 -8.59 4.55 2.91
C LEU A 202 -8.08 5.42 1.78
N LEU A 203 -6.96 5.06 1.16
CA LEU A 203 -6.44 5.74 -0.02
C LEU A 203 -7.43 5.62 -1.20
N HIS A 204 -8.07 4.47 -1.37
CA HIS A 204 -9.12 4.29 -2.38
C HIS A 204 -10.32 5.21 -2.15
N LEU A 205 -10.73 5.39 -0.89
CA LEU A 205 -11.81 6.30 -0.50
C LEU A 205 -11.39 7.78 -0.63
N GLN A 206 -10.12 8.12 -0.36
CA GLN A 206 -9.60 9.47 -0.55
C GLN A 206 -9.48 9.83 -2.04
N GLN A 207 -9.02 8.89 -2.87
CA GLN A 207 -8.89 9.07 -4.32
C GLN A 207 -10.23 8.98 -5.06
N ASN A 208 -11.35 9.14 -4.33
CA ASN A 208 -12.70 8.88 -4.75
C ASN A 208 -12.91 9.31 -6.20
N VAL A 209 -13.14 8.31 -7.05
CA VAL A 209 -13.89 8.53 -8.28
C VAL A 209 -15.34 8.67 -7.83
N GLU A 210 -15.65 9.82 -7.23
CA GLU A 210 -17.00 10.13 -6.78
C GLU A 210 -17.87 10.25 -8.02
N ILE A 211 -18.56 9.16 -8.32
CA ILE A 211 -19.63 9.17 -9.29
C ILE A 211 -20.77 9.90 -8.59
N PRO A 212 -21.24 11.04 -9.13
CA PRO A 212 -22.26 11.83 -8.47
C PRO A 212 -23.47 10.96 -8.14
N GLU A 213 -23.85 10.90 -6.86
CA GLU A 213 -25.13 10.29 -6.49
C GLU A 213 -26.25 11.12 -7.09
N THR A 214 -27.10 10.46 -7.88
CA THR A 214 -28.23 11.13 -8.52
C THR A 214 -29.45 10.95 -7.66
N HIS A 215 -30.01 12.06 -7.20
CA HIS A 215 -31.29 12.08 -6.50
C HIS A 215 -32.34 12.68 -7.42
N LEU A 216 -33.37 11.90 -7.76
CA LEU A 216 -34.47 12.39 -8.58
C LEU A 216 -35.39 13.28 -7.74
N ILE A 217 -35.45 14.57 -8.07
CA ILE A 217 -36.30 15.55 -7.39
C ILE A 217 -37.77 15.22 -7.67
N ILE A 218 -38.55 14.90 -6.65
CA ILE A 218 -39.98 14.60 -6.76
C ILE A 218 -40.80 15.77 -6.21
N HIS A 219 -41.95 16.05 -6.83
CA HIS A 219 -42.83 17.11 -6.37
C HIS A 219 -43.44 16.78 -4.98
N PRO A 220 -43.43 17.69 -3.98
CA PRO A 220 -43.85 17.41 -2.60
C PRO A 220 -45.27 16.86 -2.46
N LEU A 221 -46.20 17.31 -3.32
CA LEU A 221 -47.56 16.77 -3.37
C LEU A 221 -47.58 15.26 -3.66
N ILE A 222 -46.78 14.81 -4.64
CA ILE A 222 -46.74 13.40 -5.04
C ILE A 222 -46.10 12.56 -3.94
N GLN A 223 -45.03 13.07 -3.31
CA GLN A 223 -44.42 12.42 -2.15
C GLN A 223 -45.44 12.21 -1.01
N ARG A 224 -46.23 13.25 -0.68
CA ARG A 224 -47.26 13.14 0.37
C ARG A 224 -48.34 12.11 0.03
N ILE A 225 -48.78 12.06 -1.22
CA ILE A 225 -49.83 11.13 -1.66
C ILE A 225 -49.31 9.69 -1.63
N VAL A 226 -48.08 9.45 -2.10
CA VAL A 226 -47.45 8.13 -2.04
C VAL A 226 -47.23 7.68 -0.60
N GLU A 227 -46.77 8.58 0.28
CA GLU A 227 -46.60 8.26 1.70
C GLU A 227 -47.94 7.95 2.39
N GLN A 228 -48.99 8.71 2.08
CA GLN A 228 -50.34 8.42 2.59
C GLN A 228 -50.83 7.05 2.13
N ALA A 229 -50.70 6.73 0.84
CA ALA A 229 -51.08 5.43 0.30
C ALA A 229 -50.28 4.27 0.94
N ARG A 230 -48.98 4.50 1.17
CA ARG A 230 -48.09 3.55 1.84
C ARG A 230 -48.52 3.29 3.28
N THR A 231 -48.85 4.34 4.04
CA THR A 231 -49.34 4.21 5.43
C THR A 231 -50.70 3.52 5.54
N SER A 232 -51.56 3.65 4.52
CA SER A 232 -52.83 2.93 4.45
C SER A 232 -52.73 1.51 3.85
N GLY A 233 -51.53 1.06 3.47
CA GLY A 233 -51.30 -0.26 2.86
C GLY A 233 -51.93 -0.42 1.46
N SER A 234 -52.25 0.69 0.80
CA SER A 234 -52.86 0.73 -0.53
C SER A 234 -51.82 1.17 -1.57
N ARG A 235 -51.94 0.69 -2.81
CA ARG A 235 -51.09 1.20 -3.91
C ARG A 235 -51.52 2.62 -4.28
N PRO A 236 -50.57 3.55 -4.45
CA PRO A 236 -50.90 4.92 -4.85
C PRO A 236 -51.49 4.92 -6.26
N SER A 237 -52.61 5.63 -6.43
CA SER A 237 -53.35 5.72 -7.70
C SER A 237 -53.49 7.17 -8.16
N ILE A 238 -53.63 7.38 -9.49
CA ILE A 238 -53.89 8.70 -10.09
C ILE A 238 -55.16 9.33 -9.52
N SER A 239 -56.13 8.51 -9.10
CA SER A 239 -57.38 8.96 -8.45
C SER A 239 -57.18 9.69 -7.13
N ASP A 240 -56.03 9.48 -6.48
CA ASP A 240 -55.73 10.06 -5.16
C ASP A 240 -55.22 11.50 -5.30
N ILE A 241 -54.92 11.94 -6.52
CA ILE A 241 -54.50 13.29 -6.84
C ILE A 241 -55.76 14.15 -7.09
N PRO A 242 -55.88 15.33 -6.44
CA PRO A 242 -57.00 16.23 -6.67
C PRO A 242 -57.21 16.55 -8.16
N THR A 243 -58.43 16.35 -8.66
CA THR A 243 -58.81 16.58 -10.07
C THR A 243 -58.54 18.01 -10.55
N LYS A 244 -58.52 18.99 -9.64
CA LYS A 244 -58.13 20.38 -9.94
C LYS A 244 -56.64 20.50 -10.30
N GLN A 245 -55.76 19.73 -9.65
CA GLN A 245 -54.32 19.74 -9.90
C GLN A 245 -53.94 18.90 -11.12
N LEU A 246 -54.66 17.81 -11.40
CA LEU A 246 -54.46 16.99 -12.60
C LEU A 246 -54.69 17.76 -13.92
N ASN A 247 -55.54 18.80 -13.89
CA ASN A 247 -55.83 19.65 -15.05
C ASN A 247 -55.06 20.99 -15.03
N ASP A 248 -54.27 21.25 -14.00
CA ASP A 248 -53.51 22.49 -13.85
C ASP A 248 -52.28 22.47 -14.76
N SER A 249 -52.24 23.40 -15.71
CA SER A 249 -51.14 23.52 -16.67
C SER A 249 -49.82 23.89 -16.01
N SER A 250 -49.84 24.63 -14.90
CA SER A 250 -48.65 25.04 -14.16
C SER A 250 -48.00 23.86 -13.44
N PHE A 251 -48.79 23.06 -12.71
CA PHE A 251 -48.35 21.82 -12.08
C PHE A 251 -47.75 20.84 -13.09
N LEU A 252 -48.45 20.59 -14.20
CA LEU A 252 -47.97 19.68 -15.25
C LEU A 252 -46.68 20.19 -15.93
N ASN A 253 -46.50 21.50 -16.07
CA ASN A 253 -45.25 22.10 -16.56
C ASN A 253 -44.10 21.87 -15.57
N THR A 254 -44.34 21.99 -14.27
CA THR A 254 -43.34 21.69 -13.23
C THR A 254 -42.93 20.22 -13.25
N LEU A 255 -43.89 19.28 -13.35
CA LEU A 255 -43.58 17.86 -13.48
C LEU A 255 -42.75 17.55 -14.72
N GLN A 256 -43.10 18.17 -15.86
CA GLN A 256 -42.33 18.04 -17.09
C GLN A 256 -40.90 18.61 -16.95
N SER A 257 -40.74 19.73 -16.24
CA SER A 257 -39.43 20.31 -15.92
C SER A 257 -38.58 19.36 -15.08
N HIS A 258 -39.16 18.73 -14.05
CA HIS A 258 -38.48 17.72 -13.24
C HIS A 258 -38.03 16.53 -14.08
N VAL A 259 -38.90 15.99 -14.95
CA VAL A 259 -38.53 14.89 -15.86
C VAL A 259 -37.35 15.28 -16.76
N ASN A 260 -37.34 16.49 -17.32
CA ASN A 260 -36.22 16.98 -18.12
C ASN A 260 -34.92 17.12 -17.29
N GLN A 261 -35.02 17.52 -16.03
CA GLN A 261 -33.88 17.58 -15.11
C GLN A 261 -33.36 16.18 -14.78
N TRP A 262 -34.25 15.21 -14.54
CA TRP A 262 -33.89 13.81 -14.34
C TRP A 262 -33.12 13.24 -15.53
N ILE A 263 -33.58 13.51 -16.77
CA ILE A 263 -32.85 13.09 -17.99
C ILE A 263 -31.42 13.62 -17.98
N LYS A 264 -31.24 14.91 -17.68
CA LYS A 264 -29.90 15.54 -17.63
C LYS A 264 -29.03 14.91 -16.54
N SER A 265 -29.57 14.73 -15.33
CA SER A 265 -28.83 14.13 -14.22
C SER A 265 -28.40 12.69 -14.51
N ILE A 266 -29.30 11.88 -15.10
CA ILE A 266 -28.98 10.50 -15.50
C ILE A 266 -27.94 10.50 -16.63
N GLN A 267 -28.07 11.39 -17.62
CA GLN A 267 -27.10 11.52 -18.70
C GLN A 267 -25.69 11.90 -18.22
N THR A 268 -25.57 12.70 -17.16
CA THR A 268 -24.26 13.01 -16.56
C THR A 268 -23.55 11.75 -16.07
N VAL A 269 -24.28 10.80 -15.49
CA VAL A 269 -23.72 9.52 -15.01
C VAL A 269 -23.52 8.54 -16.17
N THR A 270 -24.49 8.38 -17.08
CA THR A 270 -24.39 7.40 -18.19
C THR A 270 -23.33 7.76 -19.23
N LYS A 271 -22.97 9.04 -19.35
CA LYS A 271 -21.89 9.52 -20.22
C LYS A 271 -20.55 9.70 -19.49
N LEU A 272 -20.49 9.40 -18.19
CA LEU A 272 -19.28 9.55 -17.39
C LEU A 272 -18.23 8.57 -17.92
N THR A 273 -17.06 9.08 -18.30
CA THR A 273 -15.93 8.26 -18.72
C THR A 273 -14.66 8.75 -18.05
N ARG A 274 -13.78 7.82 -17.73
CA ARG A 274 -12.48 8.08 -17.14
C ARG A 274 -11.36 7.76 -18.14
N ASP A 275 -10.30 8.55 -18.14
CA ASP A 275 -9.06 8.21 -18.81
C ASP A 275 -8.21 7.26 -17.95
N VAL A 276 -7.70 6.19 -18.57
CA VAL A 276 -6.92 5.15 -17.88
C VAL A 276 -5.48 5.60 -17.69
N GLY A 277 -4.91 6.36 -18.64
CA GLY A 277 -3.49 6.70 -18.66
C GLY A 277 -3.06 7.69 -17.57
N SER A 278 -3.99 8.49 -17.05
CA SER A 278 -3.73 9.49 -15.99
C SER A 278 -3.89 8.96 -14.56
N GLY A 279 -4.36 7.72 -14.37
CA GLY A 279 -4.70 7.15 -13.07
C GLY A 279 -3.87 5.94 -12.63
N THR A 280 -4.19 5.42 -11.45
CA THR A 280 -3.71 4.10 -10.99
C THR A 280 -4.62 2.98 -11.49
N ALA A 281 -4.13 1.73 -11.48
CA ALA A 281 -4.95 0.59 -11.88
C ALA A 281 -6.16 0.41 -10.93
N SER A 282 -5.96 0.68 -9.64
CA SER A 282 -7.03 0.65 -8.63
C SER A 282 -8.17 1.61 -8.97
N GLN A 283 -7.85 2.82 -9.45
CA GLN A 283 -8.85 3.83 -9.79
C GLN A 283 -9.70 3.43 -11.01
N GLU A 284 -9.13 2.79 -12.02
CA GLU A 284 -9.88 2.27 -13.17
C GLU A 284 -10.82 1.13 -12.75
N ILE A 285 -10.33 0.18 -11.93
CA ILE A 285 -11.14 -0.94 -11.43
C ILE A 285 -12.32 -0.41 -10.59
N ASN A 286 -12.04 0.47 -9.63
CA ASN A 286 -13.06 1.04 -8.75
C ASN A 286 -14.06 1.91 -9.50
N PHE A 287 -13.64 2.66 -10.54
CA PHE A 287 -14.55 3.43 -11.37
C PHE A 287 -15.68 2.58 -11.95
N TRP A 288 -15.36 1.42 -12.56
CA TRP A 288 -16.39 0.57 -13.17
C TRP A 288 -17.28 -0.13 -12.14
N LEU A 289 -16.72 -0.54 -11.00
CA LEU A 289 -17.50 -1.12 -9.90
C LEU A 289 -18.45 -0.09 -9.27
N SER A 290 -17.98 1.14 -9.05
CA SER A 290 -18.81 2.23 -8.55
C SER A 290 -19.87 2.65 -9.58
N LEU A 291 -19.54 2.64 -10.87
CA LEU A 291 -20.49 3.03 -11.92
C LEU A 291 -21.63 2.02 -12.02
N GLU A 292 -21.37 0.72 -11.83
CA GLU A 292 -22.43 -0.29 -11.76
C GLU A 292 -23.39 0.00 -10.61
N ARG A 293 -22.87 0.24 -9.40
CA ARG A 293 -23.68 0.58 -8.23
C ARG A 293 -24.50 1.85 -8.42
N ALA A 294 -23.90 2.89 -9.01
CA ALA A 294 -24.60 4.14 -9.28
C ALA A 294 -25.73 3.97 -10.29
N LEU A 295 -25.51 3.21 -11.37
CA LEU A 295 -26.54 2.91 -12.37
C LEU A 295 -27.65 2.00 -11.82
N GLU A 296 -27.31 1.01 -10.99
CA GLU A 296 -28.30 0.18 -10.27
C GLU A 296 -29.15 1.02 -9.28
N GLY A 297 -28.52 1.98 -8.61
CA GLY A 297 -29.19 2.95 -7.75
C GLY A 297 -30.18 3.83 -8.52
N ILE A 298 -29.77 4.35 -9.68
CA ILE A 298 -30.65 5.08 -10.61
C ILE A 298 -31.81 4.20 -11.04
N GLU A 299 -31.54 2.96 -11.46
CA GLU A 299 -32.57 2.03 -11.91
C GLU A 299 -33.59 1.74 -10.80
N THR A 300 -33.13 1.63 -9.55
CA THR A 300 -33.99 1.46 -8.38
C THR A 300 -34.88 2.69 -8.16
N GLN A 301 -34.31 3.91 -8.24
CA GLN A 301 -35.08 5.15 -8.12
C GLN A 301 -36.10 5.30 -9.25
N LEU A 302 -35.77 4.90 -10.48
CA LEU A 302 -36.70 4.93 -11.62
C LEU A 302 -37.88 3.98 -11.46
N ARG A 303 -37.70 2.88 -10.72
CA ARG A 303 -38.77 1.92 -10.40
C ARG A 303 -39.61 2.33 -9.20
N SER A 304 -39.30 3.44 -8.53
CA SER A 304 -40.05 3.94 -7.38
C SER A 304 -41.50 4.30 -7.71
N GLU A 305 -42.39 4.20 -6.73
CA GLU A 305 -43.81 4.50 -6.91
C GLU A 305 -44.03 6.00 -7.21
N GLU A 306 -43.19 6.85 -6.64
CA GLU A 306 -43.18 8.29 -6.84
C GLU A 306 -42.87 8.69 -8.28
N VAL A 307 -41.84 8.09 -8.89
CA VAL A 307 -41.48 8.34 -10.29
C VAL A 307 -42.55 7.80 -11.23
N ASN A 308 -43.08 6.60 -10.95
CA ASN A 308 -44.19 6.04 -11.74
C ASN A 308 -45.44 6.93 -11.70
N MET A 309 -45.77 7.49 -10.52
CA MET A 309 -46.89 8.42 -10.36
C MET A 309 -46.72 9.69 -11.18
N VAL A 310 -45.51 10.28 -11.21
CA VAL A 310 -45.20 11.45 -12.07
C VAL A 310 -45.43 11.11 -13.55
N MET A 311 -44.98 9.93 -13.99
CA MET A 311 -45.12 9.49 -15.38
C MET A 311 -46.59 9.24 -15.75
N ASP A 312 -47.37 8.68 -14.83
CA ASP A 312 -48.80 8.47 -14.99
C ASP A 312 -49.61 9.77 -15.05
N CYS A 313 -49.25 10.78 -14.24
CA CYS A 313 -49.82 12.12 -14.32
C CYS A 313 -49.63 12.74 -15.71
N LEU A 314 -48.40 12.66 -16.24
CA LEU A 314 -48.07 13.21 -17.56
C LEU A 314 -48.75 12.44 -18.70
N ARG A 315 -48.88 11.11 -18.60
CA ARG A 315 -49.65 10.28 -19.55
C ARG A 315 -51.13 10.64 -19.55
N ASN A 316 -51.75 10.77 -18.37
CA ASN A 316 -53.16 11.14 -18.23
C ASN A 316 -53.44 12.53 -18.85
N ALA A 317 -52.51 13.46 -18.68
CA ALA A 317 -52.58 14.79 -19.30
C ALA A 317 -52.21 14.82 -20.80
N LYS A 318 -52.02 13.66 -21.45
CA LYS A 318 -51.62 13.52 -22.86
C LYS A 318 -50.27 14.17 -23.22
N ARG A 319 -49.37 14.35 -22.24
CA ARG A 319 -48.02 14.92 -22.44
C ARG A 319 -46.99 13.83 -22.73
N PHE A 320 -47.21 13.07 -23.80
CA PHE A 320 -46.42 11.88 -24.11
C PHE A 320 -44.95 12.15 -24.44
N HIS A 321 -44.63 13.34 -24.98
CA HIS A 321 -43.24 13.68 -25.35
C HIS A 321 -42.27 13.53 -24.18
N ALA A 322 -42.62 14.03 -22.99
CA ALA A 322 -41.78 13.92 -21.81
C ALA A 322 -41.59 12.46 -21.38
N THR A 323 -42.64 11.64 -21.43
CA THR A 323 -42.59 10.24 -21.00
C THR A 323 -41.84 9.33 -21.98
N VAL A 324 -41.93 9.61 -23.28
CA VAL A 324 -41.23 8.84 -24.32
C VAL A 324 -39.75 9.25 -24.38
N SER A 325 -39.47 10.55 -24.34
CA SER A 325 -38.09 11.09 -24.27
C SER A 325 -37.34 10.59 -23.04
N PHE A 326 -38.00 10.50 -21.88
CA PHE A 326 -37.36 10.00 -20.67
C PHE A 326 -36.77 8.58 -20.79
N ILE A 327 -37.49 7.66 -21.43
CA ILE A 327 -37.02 6.27 -21.59
C ILE A 327 -35.93 6.20 -22.68
N ALA A 328 -36.08 6.96 -23.75
CA ALA A 328 -35.17 6.91 -24.89
C ALA A 328 -33.85 7.69 -24.65
N ASP A 329 -33.92 8.83 -23.99
CA ASP A 329 -32.82 9.81 -23.95
C ASP A 329 -31.90 9.65 -22.74
N THR A 330 -32.25 8.83 -21.74
CA THR A 330 -31.38 8.61 -20.57
C THR A 330 -30.11 7.82 -20.91
N GLY A 331 -30.17 6.93 -21.91
CA GLY A 331 -29.07 6.02 -22.28
C GLY A 331 -28.73 5.00 -21.17
N LEU A 332 -29.60 4.85 -20.16
CA LEU A 332 -29.33 4.04 -18.97
C LEU A 332 -29.10 2.57 -19.33
N ARG A 333 -29.97 1.98 -20.16
CA ARG A 333 -29.87 0.56 -20.53
C ARG A 333 -28.54 0.25 -21.22
N ASP A 334 -28.13 1.09 -22.17
CA ASP A 334 -26.90 0.87 -22.94
C ASP A 334 -25.64 1.08 -22.07
N ALA A 335 -25.69 2.04 -21.15
CA ALA A 335 -24.64 2.25 -20.15
C ALA A 335 -24.53 1.06 -19.19
N THR A 336 -25.64 0.60 -18.60
CA THR A 336 -25.69 -0.56 -17.69
C THR A 336 -25.18 -1.82 -18.39
N ASP A 337 -25.61 -2.08 -19.62
CA ASP A 337 -25.12 -3.22 -20.41
C ASP A 337 -23.61 -3.15 -20.63
N THR A 338 -23.07 -1.97 -20.93
CA THR A 338 -21.63 -1.76 -21.15
C THR A 338 -20.84 -1.97 -19.86
N VAL A 339 -21.31 -1.40 -18.75
CA VAL A 339 -20.67 -1.52 -17.43
C VAL A 339 -20.67 -2.97 -16.97
N HIS A 340 -21.80 -3.67 -17.07
CA HIS A 340 -21.90 -5.08 -16.69
C HIS A 340 -20.93 -5.96 -17.50
N LYS A 341 -20.82 -5.68 -18.81
CA LYS A 341 -19.87 -6.35 -19.70
C LYS A 341 -18.42 -6.07 -19.31
N TYR A 342 -18.07 -4.85 -18.90
CA TYR A 342 -16.71 -4.50 -18.47
C TYR A 342 -16.39 -5.03 -17.07
N ASN A 343 -17.37 -5.09 -16.18
CA ASN A 343 -17.21 -5.66 -14.84
C ASN A 343 -16.98 -7.17 -14.83
N GLN A 344 -17.21 -7.88 -15.95
CA GLN A 344 -16.69 -9.24 -16.11
C GLN A 344 -15.16 -9.32 -15.94
N LEU A 345 -14.45 -8.23 -16.31
CA LEU A 345 -13.00 -8.05 -16.10
C LEU A 345 -12.69 -7.31 -14.79
N MET A 346 -13.47 -6.31 -14.37
CA MET A 346 -13.10 -5.52 -13.19
C MET A 346 -13.46 -6.18 -11.85
N LYS A 347 -14.46 -7.07 -11.85
CA LYS A 347 -14.90 -7.78 -10.65
C LYS A 347 -13.88 -8.83 -10.21
N ASP A 348 -13.65 -8.89 -8.90
CA ASP A 348 -12.71 -9.82 -8.24
C ASP A 348 -11.28 -9.73 -8.80
N PHE A 349 -10.88 -8.53 -9.23
CA PHE A 349 -9.55 -8.29 -9.80
C PHE A 349 -8.47 -8.37 -8.69
N PRO A 350 -7.44 -9.23 -8.80
CA PRO A 350 -6.52 -9.53 -7.71
C PRO A 350 -5.38 -8.49 -7.55
N LEU A 351 -5.67 -7.19 -7.73
CA LEU A 351 -4.67 -6.13 -7.61
C LEU A 351 -4.18 -5.94 -6.17
N ASN A 352 -5.07 -6.14 -5.19
CA ASN A 352 -4.75 -5.99 -3.78
C ASN A 352 -3.66 -6.96 -3.31
N GLU A 353 -3.50 -8.13 -3.94
CA GLU A 353 -2.41 -9.06 -3.60
C GLU A 353 -1.04 -8.47 -3.94
N LEU A 354 -0.94 -7.65 -5.00
CA LEU A 354 0.29 -6.94 -5.34
C LEU A 354 0.53 -5.79 -4.36
N LEU A 355 -0.49 -4.95 -4.14
CA LEU A 355 -0.37 -3.74 -3.32
C LEU A 355 -0.15 -4.04 -1.83
N SER A 356 -0.61 -5.20 -1.35
CA SER A 356 -0.40 -5.65 0.03
C SER A 356 0.79 -6.60 0.20
N ALA A 357 1.50 -6.96 -0.88
CA ALA A 357 2.65 -7.85 -0.79
C ALA A 357 3.74 -7.27 0.12
N THR A 358 4.39 -8.10 0.92
CA THR A 358 5.46 -7.68 1.84
C THR A 358 6.84 -8.22 1.48
N ASP A 359 6.89 -9.14 0.52
CA ASP A 359 8.07 -9.91 0.14
C ASP A 359 8.06 -10.24 -1.36
N LEU A 360 9.22 -10.64 -1.87
CA LEU A 360 9.43 -10.90 -3.30
C LEU A 360 8.60 -12.08 -3.82
N ASP A 361 8.37 -13.12 -3.01
CA ASP A 361 7.57 -14.28 -3.42
C ASP A 361 6.10 -13.89 -3.62
N LYS A 362 5.53 -13.12 -2.68
CA LYS A 362 4.16 -12.60 -2.80
C LYS A 362 3.99 -11.66 -3.99
N ILE A 363 5.00 -10.84 -4.31
CA ILE A 363 4.98 -10.03 -5.53
C ILE A 363 4.91 -10.93 -6.77
N GLN A 364 5.72 -11.99 -6.82
CA GLN A 364 5.72 -12.92 -7.95
C GLN A 364 4.37 -13.61 -8.13
N GLU A 365 3.80 -14.14 -7.04
CA GLU A 365 2.47 -14.76 -7.02
C GLU A 365 1.38 -13.78 -7.50
N ALA A 366 1.41 -12.53 -7.02
CA ALA A 366 0.45 -11.51 -7.40
C ALA A 366 0.52 -11.17 -8.90
N VAL A 367 1.72 -11.09 -9.49
CA VAL A 367 1.90 -10.88 -10.94
C VAL A 367 1.24 -12.01 -11.73
N VAL A 368 1.46 -13.26 -11.33
CA VAL A 368 0.85 -14.44 -11.97
C VAL A 368 -0.68 -14.38 -11.87
N LEU A 369 -1.22 -14.05 -10.70
CA LEU A 369 -2.66 -13.95 -10.48
C LEU A 369 -3.29 -12.84 -11.33
N ILE A 370 -2.67 -11.66 -11.39
CA ILE A 370 -3.16 -10.50 -12.14
C ILE A 370 -3.18 -10.81 -13.64
N PHE A 371 -2.09 -11.30 -14.22
CA PHE A 371 -2.06 -11.63 -15.65
C PHE A 371 -2.94 -12.82 -15.98
N GLY A 372 -3.00 -13.84 -15.12
CA GLY A 372 -3.93 -14.96 -15.29
C GLY A 372 -5.40 -14.51 -15.32
N HIS A 373 -5.75 -13.55 -14.47
CA HIS A 373 -7.08 -12.92 -14.46
C HIS A 373 -7.33 -12.13 -15.75
N ILE A 374 -6.45 -11.18 -16.10
CA ILE A 374 -6.58 -10.36 -17.32
C ILE A 374 -6.69 -11.25 -18.55
N ASN A 375 -5.77 -12.19 -18.76
CA ASN A 375 -5.73 -13.01 -19.97
C ASN A 375 -7.00 -13.86 -20.13
N ARG A 376 -7.53 -14.38 -19.02
CA ARG A 376 -8.78 -15.16 -19.03
C ARG A 376 -10.00 -14.27 -19.27
N LYS A 377 -10.13 -13.18 -18.53
CA LYS A 377 -11.34 -12.33 -18.53
C LYS A 377 -11.39 -11.40 -19.73
N LEU A 378 -10.26 -10.97 -20.28
CA LEU A 378 -10.21 -10.14 -21.48
C LEU A 378 -10.74 -10.90 -22.71
N ARG A 379 -10.59 -12.24 -22.77
CA ARG A 379 -11.20 -13.07 -23.83
C ARG A 379 -12.74 -13.10 -23.77
N LEU A 380 -13.30 -12.99 -22.56
CA LEU A 380 -14.74 -13.11 -22.29
C LEU A 380 -15.46 -11.76 -22.31
N SER A 381 -14.81 -10.71 -21.81
CA SER A 381 -15.38 -9.37 -21.68
C SER A 381 -15.07 -8.51 -22.91
N PRO A 382 -16.03 -7.74 -23.46
CA PRO A 382 -15.79 -6.83 -24.59
C PRO A 382 -15.02 -5.55 -24.19
N TYR A 383 -14.18 -5.62 -23.16
CA TYR A 383 -13.37 -4.50 -22.70
C TYR A 383 -12.38 -4.08 -23.81
N PRO A 384 -12.30 -2.79 -24.18
CA PRO A 384 -11.52 -2.35 -25.34
C PRO A 384 -10.02 -2.53 -25.14
N ILE A 385 -9.33 -3.04 -26.17
CA ILE A 385 -7.87 -3.25 -26.08
C ILE A 385 -7.12 -1.93 -25.88
N ARG A 386 -7.59 -0.84 -26.48
CA ARG A 386 -7.02 0.52 -26.27
C ARG A 386 -7.03 0.98 -24.80
N ARG A 387 -7.95 0.47 -23.97
CA ARG A 387 -8.02 0.76 -22.53
C ARG A 387 -7.24 -0.27 -21.71
N ALA A 388 -7.13 -1.50 -22.20
CA ALA A 388 -6.36 -2.56 -21.55
C ALA A 388 -4.84 -2.25 -21.54
N LEU A 389 -4.29 -1.63 -22.60
CA LEU A 389 -2.85 -1.32 -22.62
C LEU A 389 -2.44 -0.34 -21.51
N PRO A 390 -3.07 0.84 -21.35
CA PRO A 390 -2.72 1.75 -20.26
C PRO A 390 -3.04 1.17 -18.88
N LEU A 391 -4.05 0.29 -18.74
CA LEU A 391 -4.30 -0.42 -17.49
C LEU A 391 -3.11 -1.31 -17.10
N VAL A 392 -2.54 -2.03 -18.06
CA VAL A 392 -1.33 -2.84 -17.83
C VAL A 392 -0.10 -1.96 -17.55
N GLU A 393 0.00 -0.78 -18.16
CA GLU A 393 1.04 0.20 -17.82
C GLU A 393 0.90 0.71 -16.38
N ALA A 394 -0.33 1.00 -15.93
CA ALA A 394 -0.62 1.39 -14.55
C ALA A 394 -0.28 0.25 -13.56
N ILE A 395 -0.63 -1.00 -13.88
CA ILE A 395 -0.21 -2.18 -13.08
C ILE A 395 1.31 -2.29 -13.04
N SER A 396 2.00 -1.95 -14.14
CA SER A 396 3.47 -1.94 -14.19
C SER A 396 4.09 -0.91 -13.27
N LYS A 397 3.42 0.24 -13.09
CA LYS A 397 3.79 1.27 -12.12
C LYS A 397 3.58 0.79 -10.69
N ASP A 398 2.41 0.23 -10.39
CA ASP A 398 2.11 -0.36 -9.08
C ASP A 398 3.13 -1.46 -8.71
N PHE A 399 3.50 -2.30 -9.69
CA PHE A 399 4.53 -3.33 -9.56
C PHE A 399 5.93 -2.75 -9.29
N ASN A 400 6.31 -1.68 -9.99
CA ASN A 400 7.57 -0.99 -9.77
C ASN A 400 7.66 -0.43 -8.35
N ASP A 401 6.63 0.28 -7.91
CA ASP A 401 6.57 0.94 -6.62
C ASP A 401 6.59 -0.10 -5.48
N GLN A 402 5.92 -1.23 -5.70
CA GLN A 402 5.93 -2.36 -4.80
C GLN A 402 7.32 -3.00 -4.67
N LEU A 403 8.00 -3.25 -5.79
CA LEU A 403 9.35 -3.78 -5.81
C LEU A 403 10.33 -2.84 -5.12
N LEU A 404 10.27 -1.53 -5.40
CA LEU A 404 11.10 -0.52 -4.74
C LEU A 404 10.91 -0.57 -3.23
N ARG A 405 9.66 -0.57 -2.76
CA ARG A 405 9.35 -0.62 -1.32
C ARG A 405 9.98 -1.83 -0.63
N VAL A 406 9.83 -3.02 -1.22
CA VAL A 406 10.41 -4.26 -0.65
C VAL A 406 11.94 -4.22 -0.72
N LEU A 407 12.53 -3.85 -1.85
CA LEU A 407 13.99 -3.84 -2.03
C LEU A 407 14.70 -2.78 -1.16
N THR A 408 14.12 -1.61 -1.00
CA THR A 408 14.66 -0.54 -0.13
C THR A 408 14.75 -1.00 1.33
N SER A 409 13.79 -1.81 1.79
CA SER A 409 13.81 -2.37 3.15
C SER A 409 15.01 -3.28 3.42
N HIS A 410 15.58 -3.91 2.38
CA HIS A 410 16.71 -4.83 2.51
C HIS A 410 18.08 -4.12 2.57
N ARG A 411 18.16 -2.81 2.33
CA ARG A 411 19.43 -2.04 2.34
C ARG A 411 20.55 -2.78 1.61
N LEU A 412 20.37 -3.03 0.31
CA LEU A 412 21.12 -4.01 -0.49
C LEU A 412 22.66 -3.98 -0.29
N LEU A 413 23.27 -2.80 -0.22
CA LEU A 413 24.73 -2.67 -0.06
C LEU A 413 25.24 -2.93 1.38
N TYR A 414 24.37 -2.98 2.37
CA TYR A 414 24.75 -3.38 3.74
C TYR A 414 24.65 -4.90 3.93
N THR A 415 23.98 -5.58 3.02
CA THR A 415 23.73 -7.02 3.10
C THR A 415 24.95 -7.84 2.63
N PRO A 416 25.27 -8.98 3.27
CA PRO A 416 26.31 -9.89 2.80
C PRO A 416 26.06 -10.38 1.37
N TYR A 417 27.14 -10.63 0.62
CA TYR A 417 27.06 -10.92 -0.82
C TYR A 417 26.15 -12.10 -1.16
N GLU A 418 26.21 -13.22 -0.41
CA GLU A 418 25.36 -14.39 -0.68
C GLU A 418 23.86 -14.07 -0.58
N THR A 419 23.48 -13.28 0.43
CA THR A 419 22.08 -12.88 0.60
C THR A 419 21.66 -11.87 -0.45
N PHE A 420 22.54 -10.93 -0.79
CA PHE A 420 22.34 -9.98 -1.89
C PHE A 420 22.12 -10.70 -3.24
N GLU A 421 22.98 -11.68 -3.56
CA GLU A 421 22.92 -12.42 -4.82
C GLU A 421 21.64 -13.24 -4.92
N ARG A 422 21.21 -13.87 -3.81
CA ARG A 422 19.93 -14.58 -3.73
C ARG A 422 18.74 -13.63 -3.97
N LEU A 423 18.72 -12.49 -3.27
CA LEU A 423 17.65 -11.49 -3.40
C LEU A 423 17.54 -10.96 -4.83
N LEU A 424 18.65 -10.47 -5.42
CA LEU A 424 18.59 -9.94 -6.79
C LEU A 424 18.35 -11.02 -7.84
N SER A 425 18.78 -12.27 -7.62
CA SER A 425 18.43 -13.39 -8.51
C SER A 425 16.93 -13.66 -8.49
N GLN A 426 16.30 -13.62 -7.31
CA GLN A 426 14.85 -13.74 -7.16
C GLN A 426 14.15 -12.56 -7.86
N THR A 427 14.59 -11.32 -7.64
CA THR A 427 14.03 -10.16 -8.35
C THR A 427 14.16 -10.27 -9.87
N MET A 428 15.29 -10.76 -10.38
CA MET A 428 15.46 -11.03 -11.81
C MET A 428 14.53 -12.12 -12.33
N ALA A 429 14.20 -13.13 -11.51
CA ALA A 429 13.20 -14.14 -11.85
C ALA A 429 11.78 -13.55 -11.90
N ILE A 430 11.46 -12.59 -11.04
CA ILE A 430 10.18 -11.86 -11.06
C ILE A 430 10.06 -11.06 -12.36
N PHE A 431 11.11 -10.32 -12.78
CA PHE A 431 11.09 -9.61 -14.06
C PHE A 431 10.88 -10.55 -15.26
N ARG A 432 11.53 -11.72 -15.26
CA ARG A 432 11.28 -12.74 -16.31
C ARG A 432 9.84 -13.24 -16.29
N THR A 433 9.29 -13.46 -15.10
CA THR A 433 7.89 -13.86 -14.91
C THR A 433 6.96 -12.82 -15.52
N TRP A 434 7.20 -11.53 -15.23
CA TRP A 434 6.47 -10.42 -15.84
C TRP A 434 6.59 -10.43 -17.38
N ASP A 435 7.81 -10.55 -17.91
CA ASP A 435 8.07 -10.55 -19.36
C ASP A 435 7.34 -11.68 -20.09
N ASP A 436 7.30 -12.87 -19.49
CA ASP A 436 6.62 -14.04 -20.06
C ASP A 436 5.09 -13.85 -20.06
N HIS A 437 4.52 -13.33 -18.96
CA HIS A 437 3.09 -13.01 -18.91
C HIS A 437 2.73 -11.82 -19.82
N MET A 438 3.62 -10.86 -20.02
CA MET A 438 3.44 -9.74 -20.95
C MET A 438 3.40 -10.23 -22.41
N LYS A 439 4.24 -11.21 -22.78
CA LYS A 439 4.17 -11.87 -24.10
C LYS A 439 2.82 -12.57 -24.28
N GLU A 440 2.36 -13.30 -23.26
CA GLU A 440 1.05 -13.95 -23.29
C GLU A 440 -0.08 -12.92 -23.45
N PHE A 441 -0.07 -11.86 -22.64
CA PHE A 441 -1.02 -10.75 -22.74
C PHE A 441 -1.03 -10.13 -24.14
N THR A 442 0.14 -9.88 -24.72
CA THR A 442 0.26 -9.34 -26.08
C THR A 442 -0.37 -10.28 -27.11
N ASN A 443 -0.20 -11.59 -26.95
CA ASN A 443 -0.83 -12.59 -27.82
C ASN A 443 -2.36 -12.60 -27.66
N VAL A 444 -2.86 -12.56 -26.42
CA VAL A 444 -4.29 -12.45 -26.12
C VAL A 444 -4.88 -11.17 -26.69
N ALA A 445 -4.21 -10.03 -26.51
CA ALA A 445 -4.66 -8.74 -27.05
C ALA A 445 -4.75 -8.78 -28.58
N ARG A 446 -3.76 -9.36 -29.27
CA ARG A 446 -3.81 -9.57 -30.74
C ARG A 446 -4.96 -10.49 -31.16
N GLU A 447 -5.12 -11.61 -30.46
CA GLU A 447 -6.17 -12.59 -30.69
C GLU A 447 -7.56 -11.93 -30.57
N VAL A 448 -7.78 -11.18 -29.48
CA VAL A 448 -9.02 -10.48 -29.18
C VAL A 448 -9.31 -9.37 -30.19
N THR A 449 -8.34 -8.53 -30.52
CA THR A 449 -8.48 -7.49 -31.56
C THR A 449 -8.93 -8.09 -32.89
N ARG A 450 -8.31 -9.21 -33.31
CA ARG A 450 -8.68 -9.92 -34.54
C ARG A 450 -10.09 -10.52 -34.44
N LYS A 451 -10.40 -11.21 -33.34
CA LYS A 451 -11.69 -11.90 -33.14
C LYS A 451 -12.87 -10.93 -33.10
N ARG A 452 -12.66 -9.73 -32.55
CA ARG A 452 -13.68 -8.67 -32.45
C ARG A 452 -13.74 -7.74 -33.65
N GLN A 453 -12.82 -7.88 -34.60
CA GLN A 453 -12.67 -6.96 -35.73
C GLN A 453 -12.53 -5.50 -35.26
N GLU A 454 -11.82 -5.28 -34.14
CA GLU A 454 -11.52 -3.95 -33.63
C GLU A 454 -10.54 -3.22 -34.57
N LYS A 455 -10.58 -1.89 -34.59
CA LYS A 455 -9.63 -1.08 -35.36
C LYS A 455 -8.21 -1.45 -34.94
N PHE A 456 -7.35 -1.73 -35.92
CA PHE A 456 -5.96 -2.07 -35.65
C PHE A 456 -5.27 -0.93 -34.88
N ILE A 457 -4.70 -1.28 -33.75
CA ILE A 457 -3.91 -0.40 -32.89
C ILE A 457 -2.57 -1.08 -32.60
N PRO A 458 -1.45 -0.32 -32.60
CA PRO A 458 -0.17 -0.85 -32.17
C PRO A 458 -0.29 -1.34 -30.72
N ILE A 459 -0.07 -2.64 -30.51
CA ILE A 459 -0.02 -3.23 -29.16
C ILE A 459 1.41 -3.03 -28.65
N LYS A 460 1.61 -1.90 -27.97
CA LYS A 460 2.85 -1.55 -27.28
C LYS A 460 2.49 -1.11 -25.86
N VAL A 461 3.15 -1.73 -24.90
CA VAL A 461 3.07 -1.40 -23.47
C VAL A 461 4.46 -0.93 -23.08
N ILE A 462 4.56 0.23 -22.46
CA ILE A 462 5.82 0.74 -21.92
C ILE A 462 5.88 0.37 -20.42
N PRO A 463 6.68 -0.63 -20.03
CA PRO A 463 6.75 -1.03 -18.63
C PRO A 463 7.46 0.04 -17.79
N ALA A 464 6.79 0.51 -16.72
CA ALA A 464 7.34 1.52 -15.82
C ALA A 464 8.61 1.03 -15.10
N HIS A 465 8.68 -0.27 -14.78
CA HIS A 465 9.80 -0.90 -14.08
C HIS A 465 11.04 -1.15 -14.96
N ALA A 466 11.02 -0.83 -16.26
CA ALA A 466 12.14 -1.14 -17.16
C ALA A 466 13.48 -0.55 -16.68
N LYS A 467 13.46 0.72 -16.25
CA LYS A 467 14.65 1.40 -15.72
C LYS A 467 15.18 0.72 -14.47
N LEU A 468 14.28 0.30 -13.56
CA LEU A 468 14.64 -0.44 -12.35
C LEU A 468 15.23 -1.82 -12.67
N GLN A 469 14.67 -2.52 -13.66
CA GLN A 469 15.19 -3.82 -14.10
C GLN A 469 16.62 -3.71 -14.63
N ASP A 470 16.91 -2.72 -15.47
CA ASP A 470 18.26 -2.50 -15.99
C ASP A 470 19.22 -2.09 -14.86
N ARG A 471 18.76 -1.24 -13.94
CA ARG A 471 19.50 -0.84 -12.75
C ARG A 471 19.87 -2.02 -11.86
N ILE A 472 18.94 -2.93 -11.61
CA ILE A 472 19.16 -4.13 -10.79
C ILE A 472 20.13 -5.09 -11.47
N ARG A 473 19.99 -5.29 -12.79
CA ARG A 473 20.94 -6.11 -13.58
C ARG A 473 22.36 -5.55 -13.43
N TYR A 474 22.51 -4.24 -13.61
CA TYR A 474 23.78 -3.55 -13.46
C TYR A 474 24.36 -3.70 -12.05
N LEU A 475 23.55 -3.42 -11.02
CA LEU A 475 23.96 -3.48 -9.62
C LEU A 475 24.43 -4.89 -9.21
N ARG A 476 23.76 -5.93 -9.73
CA ARG A 476 24.16 -7.32 -9.50
C ARG A 476 25.55 -7.62 -10.07
N ASP A 477 25.78 -7.25 -11.32
CA ASP A 477 27.07 -7.44 -11.98
C ASP A 477 28.18 -6.63 -11.31
N TRP A 478 27.89 -5.37 -10.96
CA TRP A 478 28.80 -4.49 -10.23
C TRP A 478 29.20 -5.08 -8.87
N ARG A 479 28.21 -5.55 -8.08
CA ARG A 479 28.48 -6.13 -6.75
C ARG A 479 29.25 -7.44 -6.84
N LYS A 480 29.00 -8.26 -7.88
CA LYS A 480 29.79 -9.47 -8.17
C LYS A 480 31.25 -9.14 -8.49
N GLN A 481 31.50 -8.09 -9.28
CA GLN A 481 32.88 -7.63 -9.57
C GLN A 481 33.59 -7.07 -8.33
N HIS A 482 32.84 -6.41 -7.45
CA HIS A 482 33.37 -5.95 -6.16
C HIS A 482 33.73 -7.14 -5.26
N GLU A 483 32.84 -8.12 -5.09
CA GLU A 483 33.09 -9.29 -4.24
C GLU A 483 34.32 -10.06 -4.72
N GLN A 484 34.43 -10.24 -6.03
CA GLN A 484 35.62 -10.81 -6.65
C GLN A 484 36.89 -10.05 -6.23
N LEU A 485 36.89 -8.72 -6.30
CA LEU A 485 38.04 -7.91 -5.87
C LEU A 485 38.35 -8.03 -4.38
N ALA A 486 37.32 -8.04 -3.53
CA ALA A 486 37.47 -8.18 -2.09
C ALA A 486 38.08 -9.54 -1.71
N VAL A 487 37.55 -10.63 -2.26
CA VAL A 487 38.11 -11.99 -2.06
C VAL A 487 39.54 -12.08 -2.59
N MET A 488 39.84 -11.41 -3.70
CA MET A 488 41.17 -11.42 -4.31
C MET A 488 42.22 -10.61 -3.56
N THR A 489 41.81 -9.58 -2.81
CA THR A 489 42.72 -8.77 -2.00
C THR A 489 43.05 -9.42 -0.65
N GLY A 490 42.19 -10.29 -0.11
CA GLY A 490 42.44 -11.02 1.15
C GLY A 490 43.75 -11.86 1.20
N PRO A 491 44.06 -12.71 0.20
CA PRO A 491 45.30 -13.49 0.14
C PRO A 491 46.58 -12.65 0.08
N THR A 492 46.46 -11.35 -0.17
CA THR A 492 47.63 -10.45 -0.25
C THR A 492 48.22 -10.11 1.11
N LYS A 493 47.51 -10.37 2.22
CA LYS A 493 48.02 -10.23 3.59
C LYS A 493 49.24 -11.12 3.88
N GLY A 494 49.30 -12.31 3.29
CA GLY A 494 50.44 -13.22 3.41
C GLY A 494 51.62 -12.89 2.48
N LEU A 495 51.53 -11.82 1.68
CA LEU A 495 52.61 -11.34 0.81
C LEU A 495 53.54 -10.36 1.54
N SER A 496 53.14 -9.89 2.73
CA SER A 496 53.95 -9.12 3.68
C SER A 496 55.02 -10.03 4.26
N GLY A 497 56.06 -10.29 3.46
CA GLY A 497 57.28 -10.88 3.97
C GLY A 497 57.80 -10.04 5.12
N VAL A 498 58.18 -10.71 6.20
CA VAL A 498 58.91 -10.16 7.34
C VAL A 498 60.06 -9.29 6.80
N GLY A 499 59.93 -7.95 6.88
CA GLY A 499 61.03 -7.04 6.53
C GLY A 499 60.74 -5.83 5.63
N SER A 500 59.50 -5.45 5.32
CA SER A 500 59.22 -4.15 4.67
C SER A 500 58.22 -3.31 5.45
N GLU A 501 58.69 -2.78 6.58
CA GLU A 501 58.03 -1.73 7.38
C GLU A 501 58.28 -0.35 6.75
N MET A 502 57.65 -0.05 5.60
CA MET A 502 57.41 1.34 5.21
C MET A 502 56.37 1.39 4.06
N GLY A 503 55.14 1.81 4.37
CA GLY A 503 54.23 2.39 3.37
C GLY A 503 53.42 1.45 2.47
N THR A 504 53.28 0.16 2.77
CA THR A 504 52.37 -0.70 2.01
C THR A 504 50.92 -0.45 2.42
N MET A 505 50.20 0.32 1.60
CA MET A 505 48.74 0.50 1.74
C MET A 505 48.06 -0.87 1.83
N ASP A 506 47.19 -1.04 2.82
CA ASP A 506 46.37 -2.25 2.95
C ASP A 506 45.30 -2.23 1.85
N MET A 507 45.57 -2.97 0.77
CA MET A 507 44.70 -3.06 -0.40
C MET A 507 43.29 -3.53 -0.03
N GLU A 508 43.16 -4.38 0.99
CA GLU A 508 41.85 -4.84 1.46
C GLU A 508 41.10 -3.71 2.17
N ALA A 509 41.81 -2.90 2.98
CA ALA A 509 41.23 -1.73 3.64
C ALA A 509 40.80 -0.67 2.62
N GLU A 510 41.58 -0.42 1.56
CA GLU A 510 41.21 0.55 0.53
C GLU A 510 39.97 0.11 -0.27
N VAL A 511 39.88 -1.17 -0.64
CA VAL A 511 38.69 -1.74 -1.31
C VAL A 511 37.47 -1.64 -0.40
N LYS A 512 37.64 -1.91 0.89
CA LYS A 512 36.57 -1.79 1.89
C LYS A 512 36.11 -0.33 2.04
N GLU A 513 37.04 0.61 2.16
CA GLU A 513 36.72 2.04 2.30
C GLU A 513 36.03 2.60 1.04
N ALA A 514 36.48 2.18 -0.15
CA ALA A 514 35.80 2.52 -1.41
C ALA A 514 34.35 2.02 -1.42
N TYR A 515 34.10 0.83 -0.86
CA TYR A 515 32.75 0.28 -0.74
C TYR A 515 31.87 1.02 0.28
N GLU A 516 32.43 1.49 1.40
CA GLU A 516 31.70 2.25 2.42
C GLU A 516 31.09 3.55 1.86
N VAL A 517 31.75 4.18 0.89
CA VAL A 517 31.20 5.36 0.20
C VAL A 517 29.92 5.00 -0.58
N MET A 518 29.93 3.85 -1.25
CA MET A 518 28.77 3.39 -2.04
C MET A 518 27.56 3.08 -1.17
N LYS A 519 27.76 2.58 0.06
CA LYS A 519 26.68 2.25 1.00
C LYS A 519 25.80 3.42 1.40
N ARG A 520 26.28 4.66 1.27
CA ARG A 520 25.53 5.87 1.68
C ARG A 520 24.56 6.37 0.61
N ILE A 521 24.56 5.74 -0.55
CA ILE A 521 23.82 6.18 -1.73
C ILE A 521 22.61 5.29 -1.90
N ASP A 522 21.48 5.89 -2.30
CA ASP A 522 20.33 5.12 -2.75
C ASP A 522 20.63 4.53 -4.13
N VAL A 523 20.96 3.24 -4.14
CA VAL A 523 21.28 2.52 -5.37
C VAL A 523 20.05 2.16 -6.20
N LEU A 524 18.85 2.25 -5.63
CA LEU A 524 17.60 1.91 -6.29
C LEU A 524 16.91 3.13 -6.92
N ASP A 525 17.38 4.34 -6.63
CA ASP A 525 16.89 5.54 -7.29
C ASP A 525 17.32 5.57 -8.77
N VAL A 526 16.32 5.45 -9.65
CA VAL A 526 16.45 5.50 -11.12
C VAL A 526 15.99 6.83 -11.71
N SER A 527 15.78 7.84 -10.87
CA SER A 527 15.59 9.22 -11.30
C SER A 527 16.85 9.73 -12.04
N THR A 528 16.70 10.86 -12.73
CA THR A 528 17.84 11.52 -13.38
C THR A 528 18.89 11.92 -12.36
N GLU A 529 18.47 12.48 -11.23
CA GLU A 529 19.35 12.90 -10.13
C GLU A 529 20.03 11.68 -9.47
N GLY A 530 19.28 10.62 -9.16
CA GLY A 530 19.83 9.38 -8.60
C GLY A 530 20.86 8.72 -9.52
N SER A 531 20.62 8.77 -10.84
CA SER A 531 21.57 8.26 -11.83
C SER A 531 22.87 9.06 -11.86
N GLU A 532 22.80 10.40 -11.77
CA GLU A 532 23.98 11.27 -11.70
C GLU A 532 24.79 11.03 -10.41
N ILE A 533 24.10 10.93 -9.27
CA ILE A 533 24.73 10.61 -7.97
C ILE A 533 25.44 9.26 -8.03
N TRP A 534 24.81 8.25 -8.63
CA TRP A 534 25.43 6.94 -8.80
C TRP A 534 26.69 7.03 -9.66
N VAL A 535 26.63 7.69 -10.82
CA VAL A 535 27.78 7.80 -11.73
C VAL A 535 28.95 8.51 -11.06
N ALA A 536 28.69 9.59 -10.32
CA ALA A 536 29.73 10.31 -9.58
C ALA A 536 30.41 9.41 -8.54
N ALA A 537 29.62 8.66 -7.78
CA ALA A 537 30.14 7.75 -6.76
C ALA A 537 30.85 6.53 -7.34
N GLU A 538 30.32 5.98 -8.43
CA GLU A 538 30.96 4.90 -9.16
C GLU A 538 32.32 5.33 -9.72
N ASN A 539 32.44 6.55 -10.23
CA ASN A 539 33.72 7.10 -10.67
C ASN A 539 34.72 7.21 -9.51
N ALA A 540 34.29 7.71 -8.35
CA ALA A 540 35.13 7.77 -7.16
C ALA A 540 35.55 6.37 -6.66
N TYR A 541 34.65 5.40 -6.71
CA TYR A 541 34.94 3.99 -6.41
C TYR A 541 35.95 3.40 -7.39
N ASN A 542 35.74 3.61 -8.69
CA ASN A 542 36.60 3.11 -9.76
C ASN A 542 38.01 3.72 -9.70
N GLU A 543 38.15 4.98 -9.29
CA GLU A 543 39.45 5.61 -9.10
C GLU A 543 40.24 4.92 -7.98
N ARG A 544 39.60 4.66 -6.82
CA ARG A 544 40.23 3.93 -5.71
C ARG A 544 40.58 2.49 -6.11
N VAL A 545 39.66 1.80 -6.79
CA VAL A 545 39.92 0.44 -7.31
C VAL A 545 41.06 0.42 -8.31
N ALA A 546 41.19 1.43 -9.18
CA ALA A 546 42.29 1.51 -10.13
C ALA A 546 43.64 1.68 -9.43
N ARG A 547 43.72 2.40 -8.31
CA ARG A 547 44.94 2.49 -7.49
C ARG A 547 45.32 1.12 -6.91
N VAL A 548 44.35 0.39 -6.36
CA VAL A 548 44.54 -0.98 -5.88
C VAL A 548 45.03 -1.90 -7.01
N GLU A 549 44.40 -1.85 -8.18
CA GLU A 549 44.81 -2.64 -9.35
C GLU A 549 46.26 -2.34 -9.77
N ASN A 550 46.65 -1.07 -9.81
CA ASN A 550 48.02 -0.68 -10.16
C ASN A 550 49.04 -1.19 -9.13
N GLN A 551 48.70 -1.19 -7.85
CA GLN A 551 49.55 -1.77 -6.80
C GLN A 551 49.65 -3.29 -6.93
N ILE A 552 48.54 -3.97 -7.23
CA ILE A 552 48.55 -5.42 -7.50
C ILE A 552 49.45 -5.73 -8.69
N ILE A 553 49.36 -4.95 -9.77
CA ILE A 553 50.21 -5.09 -10.97
C ILE A 553 51.69 -4.91 -10.60
N ALA A 554 52.03 -3.87 -9.84
CA ALA A 554 53.42 -3.62 -9.40
C ALA A 554 53.97 -4.81 -8.60
N ARG A 555 53.23 -5.29 -7.58
CA ARG A 555 53.66 -6.43 -6.75
C ARG A 555 53.78 -7.73 -7.55
N LEU A 556 52.89 -7.92 -8.53
CA LEU A 556 52.90 -9.10 -9.39
C LEU A 556 54.11 -9.09 -10.32
N ARG A 557 54.45 -7.93 -10.89
CA ARG A 557 55.66 -7.73 -11.69
C ARG A 557 56.93 -7.96 -10.88
N ASP A 558 57.01 -7.42 -9.67
CA ASP A 558 58.18 -7.61 -8.81
C ASP A 558 58.39 -9.09 -8.47
N ARG A 559 57.34 -9.81 -8.07
CA ARG A 559 57.44 -11.24 -7.77
C ARG A 559 57.77 -12.09 -9.00
N LEU A 560 57.14 -11.82 -10.14
CA LEU A 560 57.43 -12.55 -11.38
C LEU A 560 58.85 -12.25 -11.88
N GLY A 561 59.34 -11.02 -11.71
CA GLY A 561 60.72 -10.64 -12.02
C GLY A 561 61.77 -11.33 -11.14
N THR A 562 61.42 -11.69 -9.90
CA THR A 562 62.32 -12.43 -9.00
C THR A 562 62.30 -13.95 -9.17
N ALA A 563 61.29 -14.51 -9.86
CA ALA A 563 61.13 -15.95 -10.05
C ALA A 563 62.14 -16.47 -11.09
N ARG A 564 62.92 -17.50 -10.73
CA ARG A 564 63.97 -18.02 -11.61
C ARG A 564 63.54 -19.21 -12.45
N ASN A 565 62.53 -19.96 -11.98
CA ASN A 565 62.11 -21.21 -12.59
C ASN A 565 60.59 -21.22 -12.88
N ALA A 566 60.15 -22.02 -13.87
CA ALA A 566 58.74 -22.19 -14.22
C ALA A 566 57.86 -22.56 -13.00
N ASN A 567 58.36 -23.41 -12.11
CA ASN A 567 57.64 -23.81 -10.89
C ASN A 567 57.39 -22.65 -9.92
N GLU A 568 58.32 -21.70 -9.80
CA GLU A 568 58.16 -20.52 -8.94
C GLU A 568 57.16 -19.54 -9.58
N MET A 569 57.27 -19.33 -10.89
CA MET A 569 56.30 -18.54 -11.65
C MET A 569 54.89 -19.13 -11.52
N PHE A 570 54.71 -20.45 -11.67
CA PHE A 570 53.41 -21.12 -11.45
C PHE A 570 52.87 -20.93 -10.03
N ARG A 571 53.74 -20.97 -9.01
CA ARG A 571 53.35 -20.75 -7.62
C ARG A 571 52.89 -19.30 -7.38
N VAL A 572 53.43 -18.34 -8.12
CA VAL A 572 52.93 -16.96 -8.12
C VAL A 572 51.60 -16.90 -8.89
N PHE A 573 51.55 -17.38 -10.13
CA PHE A 573 50.31 -17.36 -10.93
C PHE A 573 49.13 -18.04 -10.24
N SER A 574 49.33 -19.16 -9.55
CA SER A 574 48.24 -19.86 -8.83
C SER A 574 47.67 -19.04 -7.67
N LYS A 575 48.50 -18.25 -6.97
CA LYS A 575 48.06 -17.35 -5.90
C LYS A 575 47.25 -16.15 -6.42
N PHE A 576 47.57 -15.68 -7.63
CA PHE A 576 46.90 -14.53 -8.25
C PHE A 576 45.86 -14.93 -9.32
N ASN A 577 45.57 -16.23 -9.50
CA ASN A 577 44.72 -16.74 -10.58
C ASN A 577 43.34 -16.07 -10.61
N ALA A 578 42.77 -15.83 -9.44
CA ALA A 578 41.49 -15.15 -9.31
C ALA A 578 41.50 -13.74 -9.95
N LEU A 579 42.63 -13.02 -9.92
CA LEU A 579 42.77 -11.64 -10.43
C LEU A 579 42.86 -11.56 -11.96
N PHE A 580 43.02 -12.67 -12.67
CA PHE A 580 43.19 -12.68 -14.13
C PHE A 580 41.89 -12.48 -14.90
N VAL A 581 40.75 -12.46 -14.20
CA VAL A 581 39.46 -12.05 -14.77
C VAL A 581 39.45 -10.55 -15.10
N ARG A 582 40.30 -9.74 -14.46
CA ARG A 582 40.35 -8.29 -14.68
C ARG A 582 41.23 -7.94 -15.89
N PRO A 583 40.73 -7.20 -16.89
CA PRO A 583 41.46 -6.90 -18.13
C PRO A 583 42.81 -6.20 -17.92
N LYS A 584 42.89 -5.24 -17.00
CA LYS A 584 44.16 -4.51 -16.72
C LYS A 584 45.23 -5.42 -16.14
N ILE A 585 44.88 -6.25 -15.17
CA ILE A 585 45.81 -7.21 -14.55
C ILE A 585 46.22 -8.27 -15.57
N ARG A 586 45.26 -8.80 -16.33
CA ARG A 586 45.50 -9.77 -17.41
C ARG A 586 46.45 -9.21 -18.48
N GLY A 587 46.27 -7.97 -18.89
CA GLY A 587 47.17 -7.31 -19.84
C GLY A 587 48.59 -7.17 -19.29
N ALA A 588 48.72 -6.83 -18.00
CA ALA A 588 50.02 -6.62 -17.37
C ALA A 588 50.86 -7.90 -17.18
N ILE A 589 50.25 -9.09 -17.22
CA ILE A 589 50.93 -10.38 -17.07
C ILE A 589 51.14 -11.13 -18.39
N GLN A 590 50.60 -10.65 -19.50
CA GLN A 590 50.58 -11.38 -20.77
C GLN A 590 52.00 -11.72 -21.27
N GLU A 591 52.95 -10.82 -21.02
CA GLU A 591 54.38 -11.03 -21.31
C GLU A 591 54.97 -12.18 -20.49
N TYR A 592 54.74 -12.20 -19.17
CA TYR A 592 55.21 -13.26 -18.29
C TYR A 592 54.50 -14.60 -18.51
N GLN A 593 53.24 -14.59 -18.96
CA GLN A 593 52.54 -15.81 -19.38
C GLN A 593 53.21 -16.44 -20.60
N THR A 594 53.62 -15.62 -21.58
CA THR A 594 54.36 -16.09 -22.75
C THR A 594 55.71 -16.70 -22.33
N GLN A 595 56.46 -16.00 -21.46
CA GLN A 595 57.73 -16.52 -20.91
C GLN A 595 57.55 -17.83 -20.13
N LEU A 596 56.50 -17.95 -19.33
CA LEU A 596 56.18 -19.20 -18.62
C LEU A 596 55.88 -20.34 -19.59
N ILE A 597 55.06 -20.09 -20.61
CA ILE A 597 54.71 -21.09 -21.62
C ILE A 597 55.97 -21.61 -22.32
N ASP A 598 56.90 -20.73 -22.68
CA ASP A 598 58.12 -21.13 -23.36
C ASP A 598 59.09 -21.89 -22.43
N SER A 599 59.21 -21.47 -21.17
CA SER A 599 59.97 -22.23 -20.15
C SER A 599 59.38 -23.63 -19.91
N VAL A 600 58.06 -23.78 -19.92
CA VAL A 600 57.38 -25.08 -19.77
C VAL A 600 57.59 -25.97 -20.99
N LYS A 601 57.53 -25.40 -22.21
CA LYS A 601 57.86 -26.16 -23.43
C LYS A 601 59.29 -26.69 -23.39
N GLU A 602 60.24 -25.90 -22.89
CA GLU A 602 61.63 -26.32 -22.75
C GLU A 602 61.79 -27.45 -21.71
N ASP A 603 61.11 -27.35 -20.57
CA ASP A 603 61.09 -28.41 -19.56
C ASP A 603 60.45 -29.71 -20.07
N ILE A 604 59.36 -29.62 -20.86
CA ILE A 604 58.75 -30.77 -21.55
C ILE A 604 59.72 -31.39 -22.55
N LYS A 605 60.45 -30.57 -23.31
CA LYS A 605 61.45 -31.04 -24.28
C LYS A 605 62.59 -31.79 -23.57
N ARG A 606 63.11 -31.26 -22.46
CA ARG A 606 64.11 -31.93 -21.61
C ARG A 606 63.62 -33.26 -21.03
N LEU A 607 62.34 -33.35 -20.67
CA LEU A 607 61.72 -34.61 -20.24
C LEU A 607 61.62 -35.61 -21.40
N HIS A 608 61.29 -35.15 -22.61
CA HIS A 608 61.25 -35.99 -23.80
C HIS A 608 62.65 -36.53 -24.16
N ASP A 609 63.69 -35.69 -24.08
CA ASP A 609 65.07 -36.08 -24.33
C ASP A 609 65.57 -37.08 -23.26
N LYS A 610 65.23 -36.88 -21.98
CA LYS A 610 65.53 -37.86 -20.92
C LYS A 610 64.81 -39.18 -21.13
N ALA A 611 63.52 -39.17 -21.47
CA ALA A 611 62.76 -40.38 -21.73
C ALA A 611 63.30 -41.16 -22.94
N SER A 612 63.78 -40.43 -23.96
CA SER A 612 64.46 -41.00 -25.13
C SER A 612 65.78 -41.67 -24.75
N HIS A 613 66.53 -41.11 -23.79
CA HIS A 613 67.76 -41.71 -23.26
C HIS A 613 67.55 -42.90 -22.32
N PHE A 614 66.38 -43.07 -21.72
CA PHE A 614 66.04 -44.27 -20.94
C PHE A 614 65.45 -45.39 -21.82
N ALA A 615 65.03 -45.08 -23.05
CA ALA A 615 64.52 -46.02 -24.04
C ALA A 615 65.61 -46.56 -25.00
N SER A 616 66.83 -46.01 -24.91
CA SER A 616 68.07 -46.51 -25.52
C SER A 616 68.91 -47.23 -24.49
#